data_AF-A0A1F6QJ13-F1
#
_entry.id   AF-A0A1F6QJ13-F1
#
_cell.length_a   1.000
_cell.length_b   1.000
_cell.length_c   1.000
_cell.angle_alpha   90.00
_cell.angle_beta   90.00
_cell.angle_gamma   90.00
#
_symmetry.space_group_name_H-M   'P 1'
#
loop_
_entity.id
_entity.type
_entity.pdbx_description
1 polymer ?
#
loop_
_entity_poly.entity_id
_entity_poly.type
_entity_poly.pdbx_seq_one_letter_code
_entity_poly.pdbx_strand_id
1 'polypeptide(L)' 'MDQININSSKRNELIDITPLVNHYISQNNYKSGILIVNSPHTTSGIRVNENADPDVKTDVFN' A
#
# COMPACT_ATOMS: atom_id res chain seq x y z
N MET A 1 -12.51 4.96 11.36
CA MET A 1 -11.17 4.62 10.85
C MET A 1 -11.23 3.18 10.46
N ASP A 2 -11.10 2.90 9.17
CA ASP A 2 -11.20 1.54 8.64
C ASP A 2 -9.81 0.90 8.57
N GLN A 3 -9.76 -0.42 8.63
CA GLN A 3 -8.51 -1.18 8.65
C GLN A 3 -8.43 -2.11 7.44
N ILE A 4 -7.25 -2.14 6.82
CA ILE A 4 -6.91 -3.09 5.76
C ILE A 4 -5.80 -3.99 6.32
N ASN A 5 -6.10 -5.29 6.43
CA ASN A 5 -5.14 -6.28 6.93
C ASN A 5 -4.21 -6.73 5.81
N ILE A 6 -2.90 -6.63 6.06
CA ILE A 6 -1.85 -7.04 5.12
C ILE A 6 -1.00 -8.11 5.80
N ASN A 7 -0.81 -9.24 5.12
CA ASN A 7 0.05 -10.32 5.58
C ASN A 7 1.31 -10.36 4.71
N SER A 8 2.48 -10.15 5.33
CA SER A 8 3.77 -10.35 4.67
C SER A 8 4.25 -11.79 4.83
N SER A 9 4.87 -12.31 3.78
CA SER A 9 5.43 -13.67 3.73
C SER A 9 6.95 -13.68 3.87
N LYS A 10 7.61 -12.51 3.74
CA LYS A 10 9.07 -12.35 3.80
C LYS A 10 9.48 -11.30 4.80
N ARG A 11 10.75 -11.32 5.22
CA ARG A 11 11.34 -10.31 6.13
C ARG A 11 11.26 -8.89 5.55
N ASN A 12 11.53 -8.76 4.26
CA ASN A 12 11.43 -7.52 3.49
C ASN A 12 10.53 -7.81 2.28
N GLU A 13 9.43 -7.07 2.12
CA GLU A 13 8.46 -7.29 1.06
C GLU A 13 7.77 -5.97 0.68
N LEU A 14 7.66 -5.70 -0.63
CA LEU A 14 6.82 -4.62 -1.15
C LEU A 14 5.51 -5.23 -1.62
N ILE A 15 4.45 -4.98 -0.87
CA ILE A 15 3.10 -5.47 -1.16
C ILE A 15 2.31 -4.32 -1.81
N ASP A 16 1.79 -4.55 -3.01
CA ASP A 16 0.94 -3.56 -3.68
C ASP A 16 -0.45 -3.54 -3.03
N ILE A 17 -0.74 -2.43 -2.35
CA ILE A 17 -2.03 -2.18 -1.69
C ILE A 17 -3.00 -1.34 -2.52
N THR A 18 -2.59 -0.91 -3.73
CA THR A 18 -3.40 -0.07 -4.63
C THR A 18 -4.77 -0.68 -4.92
N PRO A 19 -4.91 -1.99 -5.21
CA PRO A 19 -6.22 -2.60 -5.43
C PRO A 19 -7.13 -2.54 -4.21
N LEU A 20 -6.57 -2.71 -3.01
CA LEU A 20 -7.31 -2.69 -1.75
C LEU A 20 -7.82 -1.28 -1.44
N VAL A 21 -6.98 -0.27 -1.65
CA VAL A 21 -7.34 1.15 -1.49
C VAL A 21 -8.43 1.55 -2.49
N ASN A 22 -8.31 1.15 -3.76
CA ASN A 22 -9.33 1.42 -4.77
C ASN A 22 -10.66 0.72 -4.47
N HIS A 23 -10.62 -0.52 -3.98
CA HIS A 23 -11.81 -1.21 -3.54
C HIS A 23 -12.48 -0.45 -2.38
N TYR A 24 -11.71 -0.04 -1.38
CA TYR A 24 -12.23 0.78 -0.27
C TYR A 24 -12.89 2.08 -0.73
N ILE A 25 -12.24 2.84 -1.63
CA ILE A 25 -12.78 4.10 -2.17
C ILE A 25 -14.09 3.86 -2.91
N SER A 26 -14.14 2.82 -3.76
CA SER A 26 -15.32 2.51 -4.57
C SER A 26 -16.50 2.00 -3.74
N GLN A 27 -16.27 1.14 -2.75
CA GLN A 27 -17.33 0.64 -1.86
C GLN A 27 -18.01 1.76 -1.05
N ASN A 28 -17.24 2.79 -0.67
CA ASN A 28 -17.76 3.93 0.08
C ASN A 28 -18.29 5.07 -0.81
N ASN A 29 -18.28 4.91 -2.14
CA ASN A 29 -18.71 5.91 -3.10
C ASN A 29 -18.02 7.28 -2.95
N TYR A 30 -16.79 7.33 -2.44
CA TYR A 30 -16.04 8.58 -2.32
C TYR A 30 -15.69 9.13 -3.72
N LYS A 31 -15.92 10.43 -3.92
CA LYS A 31 -15.72 11.10 -5.22
C LYS A 31 -14.55 12.08 -5.27
N SER A 32 -14.25 12.73 -4.15
CA SER A 32 -13.13 13.65 -4.02
C SER A 32 -12.75 13.84 -2.55
N GLY A 33 -11.49 14.17 -2.29
CA GLY A 33 -10.97 14.39 -0.95
C GLY A 33 -9.51 13.97 -0.81
N ILE A 34 -9.07 13.83 0.43
CA ILE A 34 -7.74 13.34 0.79
C ILE A 34 -7.91 12.02 1.55
N LEU A 35 -7.17 10.99 1.14
CA LEU A 35 -7.07 9.74 1.87
C LEU A 35 -5.73 9.67 2.61
N ILE A 36 -5.77 9.48 3.92
CA ILE A 36 -4.58 9.26 4.74
C ILE A 36 -4.42 7.76 4.93
N VAL A 37 -3.30 7.22 4.45
CA VAL A 37 -2.91 5.82 4.64
C VAL A 37 -1.68 5.79 5.52
N ASN A 38 -1.76 5.10 6.65
CA ASN A 38 -0.65 4.93 7.57
C ASN A 38 -0.49 3.47 7.99
N SER A 39 0.74 3.09 8.32
CA SER A 39 1.00 1.84 9.04
C SER A 39 1.14 2.15 10.53
N PRO A 40 0.41 1.47 11.43
CA PRO A 40 0.59 1.62 12.87
C PRO A 40 1.81 0.86 13.41
N HIS A 41 2.64 0.27 12.54
CA HIS A 41 3.82 -0.51 12.93
C HIS A 41 5.08 0.33 12.77
N THR A 42 6.02 0.18 13.70
CA THR A 42 7.32 0.85 13.65
C THR A 42 8.30 0.23 12.64
N THR A 43 7.98 -0.97 12.14
CA THR A 43 8.84 -1.76 11.24
C THR A 43 8.27 -1.89 9.82
N SER A 44 7.19 -1.18 9.49
CA SER A 44 6.66 -1.10 8.13
C SER A 44 6.25 0.32 7.78
N GLY A 45 6.24 0.63 6.49
CA GLY A 45 5.93 1.96 6.00
C GLY A 45 5.00 1.92 4.80
N ILE A 46 4.48 3.08 4.43
CA ILE A 46 3.72 3.28 3.21
C ILE A 46 4.59 4.07 2.24
N ARG A 47 4.69 3.59 1.01
CA ARG A 47 5.42 4.26 -0.06
C ARG A 47 4.55 4.32 -1.30
N VAL A 48 4.58 5.45 -1.99
CA VAL A 48 4.11 5.58 -3.37
C VAL A 48 5.32 5.58 -4.27
N ASN A 49 5.37 4.65 -5.22
CA ASN A 49 6.44 4.54 -6.20
C ASN A 49 5.89 4.00 -7.52
N GLU A 50 6.74 3.89 -8.53
CA GLU A 50 6.38 3.30 -9.82
C GLU A 50 5.93 1.84 -9.67
N ASN A 51 4.83 1.49 -10.35
CA ASN A 51 4.25 0.15 -10.35
C ASN A 51 4.20 -0.47 -11.75
N ALA A 52 4.95 0.09 -12.71
CA ALA A 52 5.03 -0.40 -14.09
C ALA A 52 6.28 -1.28 -14.31
N ASP A 53 7.40 -0.89 -13.72
CA ASP A 53 8.67 -1.61 -13.83
C ASP A 53 8.91 -2.46 -12.57
N PRO A 54 8.97 -3.81 -12.67
CA PRO A 54 9.28 -4.67 -11.54
C PRO A 54 10.70 -4.48 -10.99
N ASP A 55 11.65 -3.98 -11.79
CA ASP A 55 13.04 -3.78 -11.38
C ASP A 55 13.19 -2.69 -10.30
N VAL A 56 12.28 -1.70 -10.30
CA VAL A 56 12.20 -0.67 -9.25
C VAL A 56 11.96 -1.28 -7.86
N LYS A 57 11.25 -2.41 -7.76
CA LYS A 57 11.07 -3.10 -6.47
C LYS A 57 12.37 -3.78 -6.02
N THR A 58 13.15 -4.29 -6.95
CA THR A 58 14.42 -4.98 -6.72
C THR A 58 15.50 -4.00 -6.27
N ASP A 59 15.59 -2.84 -6.92
CA ASP A 59 16.57 -1.78 -6.59
C ASP A 59 16.36 -1.14 -5.21
N VAL A 60 15.13 -1.16 -4.69
CA VAL A 60 14.82 -0.61 -3.36
C VAL A 60 15.27 -1.54 -2.23
N PHE A 61 15.43 -2.84 -2.50
CA PHE A 61 15.79 -3.84 -1.50
C PHE A 61 17.24 -4.33 -1.60
N ASN A 62 17.94 -3.99 -2.68
CA ASN A 62 19.38 -4.19 -2.84
C ASN A 62 20.17 -2.99 -2.33
#